data_AF-A0A9D8XWS9-F1
#
_entry.id   AF-A0A9D8XWS9-F1
#
_cell.length_a   1.000
_cell.length_b   1.000
_cell.length_c   1.000
_cell.angle_alpha   90.00
_cell.angle_beta   90.00
_cell.angle_gamma   90.00
#
_symmetry.space_group_name_H-M   'P 1'
#
loop_
_entity.id
_entity.type
_entity.pdbx_description
1 polymer ?
#
loop_
_entity_poly.entity_id
_entity_poly.type
_entity_poly.pdbx_seq_one_letter_code
_entity_poly.pdbx_strand_id
1 'polypeptide(L)'
;MCDGGESVRGRVAEQFDLDHRERNVAFSGERKGAVALAVGHQPPFGLAREEFDRLAEFFLEKVYEVHGILRRSSTFNTGRIEHLYLQEWVRDQKKPRAINLHYGDMTDSSSLIRIIGEIQPDEIYNLAAQSHVKVSFDVPEYTAEADAIGTLRLLEAVRMLGLEKKTKIYQASTSELFALVQEVPQKETTPFYPRSPYGVAKQYGFWITKNYREAYGMYAVNGILFNHESERRGETFVTRKITLAAAAIAKGKQDKLYLGNLSARRDWGYAKDYVECMWLILQNPTPVVFVIATGEMHTVREFCTLAFREAGIELRWEGEGLDEKGIDVKTGRVLVEVD
;
A
#
# COMPACT_ATOMS: atom_id res chain seq x y z
N MET A 1 18.16 -3.30 5.69
CA MET A 1 17.64 -2.49 6.82
C MET A 1 16.52 -3.18 7.60
N CYS A 2 15.98 -4.33 7.16
CA CYS A 2 14.82 -4.96 7.83
C CYS A 2 15.14 -6.17 8.73
N ASP A 3 16.41 -6.46 9.04
CA ASP A 3 16.79 -7.72 9.73
C ASP A 3 17.38 -7.53 11.14
N GLY A 4 17.19 -6.37 11.79
CA GLY A 4 17.82 -6.12 13.10
C GLY A 4 17.01 -5.36 14.16
N GLY A 5 15.82 -4.87 13.84
CA GLY A 5 14.92 -4.21 14.80
C GLY A 5 13.75 -5.12 15.16
N GLU A 6 13.16 -4.92 16.34
CA GLU A 6 11.89 -5.53 16.71
C GLU A 6 10.88 -5.25 15.59
N SER A 7 10.51 -6.30 14.84
CA SER A 7 9.73 -6.17 13.60
C SER A 7 8.46 -5.34 13.84
N VAL A 8 7.96 -4.63 12.82
CA VAL A 8 6.68 -3.91 12.91
C VAL A 8 5.57 -4.82 13.44
N ARG A 9 5.65 -6.10 13.11
CA ARG A 9 4.83 -7.20 13.63
C ARG A 9 4.84 -7.32 15.16
N GLY A 10 5.98 -7.13 15.81
CA GLY A 10 6.13 -7.17 17.28
C GLY A 10 5.40 -6.03 17.97
N ARG A 11 5.61 -4.79 17.52
CA ARG A 11 4.95 -3.60 18.09
C ARG A 11 3.45 -3.56 17.78
N VAL A 12 3.06 -4.05 16.61
CA VAL A 12 1.64 -4.22 16.26
C VAL A 12 1.00 -5.30 17.12
N ALA A 13 1.68 -6.42 17.39
CA ALA A 13 1.10 -7.43 18.28
C ALA A 13 0.86 -6.91 19.71
N GLU A 14 1.70 -6.01 20.21
CA GLU A 14 1.49 -5.33 21.51
C GLU A 14 0.31 -4.34 21.46
N GLN A 15 0.17 -3.59 20.36
CA GLN A 15 -0.90 -2.60 20.21
C GLN A 15 -2.31 -3.22 20.07
N PHE A 16 -2.40 -4.48 19.62
CA PHE A 16 -3.67 -5.16 19.41
C PHE A 16 -4.07 -6.10 20.58
N ASP A 17 -3.26 -6.20 21.65
CA ASP A 17 -3.46 -7.15 22.78
C ASP A 17 -3.81 -8.57 22.30
N LEU A 18 -3.28 -8.95 21.13
CA LEU A 18 -3.57 -10.24 20.52
C LEU A 18 -2.69 -11.27 21.19
N ASP A 19 -3.31 -12.01 22.12
CA ASP A 19 -2.70 -13.16 22.77
C ASP A 19 -2.06 -14.06 21.70
N HIS A 20 -0.91 -14.64 22.01
CA HIS A 20 -0.05 -15.34 21.04
C HIS A 20 -0.79 -16.49 20.31
N ARG A 21 -1.94 -16.92 20.84
CA ARG A 21 -2.87 -17.91 20.29
C ARG A 21 -3.71 -17.41 19.12
N GLU A 22 -4.08 -16.12 19.06
CA GLU A 22 -4.88 -15.57 17.94
C GLU A 22 -4.01 -15.27 16.70
N ARG A 23 -2.72 -14.99 16.91
CA ARG A 23 -1.70 -14.90 15.85
C ARG A 23 -1.48 -16.24 15.12
N ASN A 24 -1.67 -17.33 15.85
CA ASN A 24 -1.58 -18.72 15.38
C ASN A 24 -2.97 -19.36 15.19
N VAL A 25 -3.97 -18.61 14.71
CA VAL A 25 -5.13 -19.24 14.04
C VAL A 25 -4.61 -19.84 12.73
N ALA A 26 -3.87 -20.93 12.92
CA ALA A 26 -3.41 -21.89 11.97
C ALA A 26 -4.64 -22.65 11.52
N PHE A 27 -4.89 -22.59 10.21
CA PHE A 27 -5.13 -23.78 9.40
C PHE A 27 -6.19 -24.76 9.95
N SER A 28 -7.25 -24.28 10.61
CA SER A 28 -8.45 -25.09 10.79
C SER A 28 -9.01 -25.28 9.39
N GLY A 29 -8.96 -26.50 8.86
CA GLY A 29 -9.35 -26.84 7.47
C GLY A 29 -10.82 -26.56 7.10
N GLU A 30 -11.54 -25.80 7.91
CA GLU A 30 -12.84 -25.23 7.59
C GLU A 30 -12.61 -23.89 6.90
N ARG A 31 -13.15 -23.74 5.67
CA ARG A 31 -13.23 -22.43 5.01
C ARG A 31 -13.92 -21.48 5.97
N LYS A 32 -13.20 -20.48 6.50
CA LYS A 32 -13.87 -19.30 7.06
C LYS A 32 -14.73 -18.76 5.94
N GLY A 33 -16.03 -18.57 6.19
CA GLY A 33 -16.98 -18.10 5.19
C GLY A 33 -16.78 -16.64 4.79
N ALA A 34 -15.53 -16.19 4.65
CA ALA A 34 -15.15 -14.80 4.49
C ALA A 34 -14.69 -14.55 3.04
N VAL A 35 -15.53 -13.84 2.31
CA VAL A 35 -15.19 -13.37 0.98
C VAL A 35 -14.47 -12.01 1.10
N ALA A 36 -13.21 -11.94 0.68
CA ALA A 36 -12.38 -10.74 0.74
C ALA A 36 -12.34 -10.03 -0.61
N LEU A 37 -12.85 -8.80 -0.66
CA LEU A 37 -12.80 -7.95 -1.86
C LEU A 37 -11.67 -6.94 -1.73
N ALA A 38 -10.59 -7.14 -2.48
CA ALA A 38 -9.51 -6.17 -2.57
C ALA A 38 -9.65 -5.35 -3.86
N VAL A 39 -9.83 -4.04 -3.70
CA VAL A 39 -10.03 -3.12 -4.84
C VAL A 39 -8.67 -2.58 -5.24
N GLY A 40 -8.23 -2.79 -6.48
CA GLY A 40 -6.95 -2.29 -6.99
C GLY A 40 -7.15 -1.31 -8.16
N HIS A 41 -6.26 -0.31 -8.28
CA HIS A 41 -6.25 0.64 -9.39
C HIS A 41 -5.07 0.34 -10.35
N GLN A 42 -5.24 0.45 -11.68
CA GLN A 42 -4.20 0.21 -12.72
C GLN A 42 -4.15 1.40 -13.70
N PRO A 43 -2.96 1.83 -14.22
CA PRO A 43 -1.85 1.02 -14.75
C PRO A 43 -0.44 1.34 -14.15
N PRO A 44 0.69 0.87 -14.73
CA PRO A 44 1.65 -0.15 -14.21
C PRO A 44 2.33 0.09 -12.83
N PHE A 45 2.11 1.24 -12.18
CA PHE A 45 2.93 1.73 -11.07
C PHE A 45 2.05 2.16 -9.89
N GLY A 46 2.20 1.52 -8.72
CA GLY A 46 1.47 1.99 -7.54
C GLY A 46 1.66 1.12 -6.31
N LEU A 47 1.58 1.75 -5.14
CA LEU A 47 1.55 1.11 -3.82
C LEU A 47 0.33 0.17 -3.71
N ALA A 48 -0.84 0.64 -4.15
CA ALA A 48 -2.11 -0.11 -4.16
C ALA A 48 -2.01 -1.50 -4.80
N ARG A 49 -1.24 -1.62 -5.89
CA ARG A 49 -1.05 -2.89 -6.61
C ARG A 49 -0.17 -3.86 -5.81
N GLU A 50 0.90 -3.36 -5.22
CA GLU A 50 1.81 -4.16 -4.39
C GLU A 50 1.09 -4.70 -3.15
N GLU A 51 0.30 -3.87 -2.48
CA GLU A 51 -0.51 -4.25 -1.34
C GLU A 51 -1.53 -5.33 -1.73
N PHE A 52 -2.23 -5.15 -2.87
CA PHE A 52 -3.17 -6.15 -3.39
C PHE A 52 -2.51 -7.51 -3.60
N ASP A 53 -1.38 -7.57 -4.31
CA ASP A 53 -0.72 -8.84 -4.66
C ASP A 53 -0.34 -9.62 -3.40
N ARG A 54 0.20 -8.92 -2.39
CA ARG A 54 0.63 -9.53 -1.11
C ARG A 54 -0.53 -9.91 -0.22
N LEU A 55 -1.56 -9.06 -0.16
CA LEU A 55 -2.77 -9.33 0.61
C LEU A 55 -3.53 -10.53 0.04
N ALA A 56 -3.58 -10.66 -1.29
CA ALA A 56 -4.15 -11.82 -1.94
C ALA A 56 -3.38 -13.10 -1.60
N GLU A 57 -2.05 -13.10 -1.70
CA GLU A 57 -1.22 -14.25 -1.27
C GLU A 57 -1.46 -14.62 0.20
N PHE A 58 -1.48 -13.61 1.08
CA PHE A 58 -1.74 -13.79 2.51
C PHE A 58 -3.13 -14.40 2.80
N PHE A 59 -4.16 -14.00 2.05
CA PHE A 59 -5.51 -14.54 2.19
C PHE A 59 -5.67 -15.95 1.63
N LEU A 60 -4.98 -16.28 0.54
CA LEU A 60 -4.95 -17.64 0.02
C LEU A 60 -4.35 -18.61 1.03
N GLU A 61 -3.27 -18.22 1.72
CA GLU A 61 -2.68 -19.00 2.81
C GLU A 61 -3.66 -19.19 4.00
N LYS A 62 -4.55 -18.21 4.23
CA LYS A 62 -5.59 -18.25 5.27
C LYS A 62 -6.91 -18.89 4.83
N VAL A 63 -6.97 -19.48 3.64
CA VAL A 63 -8.15 -20.19 3.10
C VAL A 63 -9.39 -19.29 2.92
N TYR A 64 -9.18 -18.02 2.57
CA TYR A 64 -10.25 -17.09 2.16
C TYR A 64 -10.65 -17.31 0.70
N GLU A 65 -11.89 -16.94 0.36
CA GLU A 65 -12.26 -16.72 -1.04
C GLU A 65 -11.90 -15.28 -1.42
N VAL A 66 -10.94 -15.13 -2.33
CA VAL A 66 -10.37 -13.82 -2.67
C VAL A 66 -10.95 -13.31 -3.99
N HIS A 67 -11.51 -12.11 -3.94
CA HIS A 67 -11.99 -11.38 -5.10
C HIS A 67 -11.22 -10.09 -5.31
N GLY A 68 -10.87 -9.81 -6.57
CA GLY A 68 -10.18 -8.58 -6.96
C GLY A 68 -11.02 -7.76 -7.93
N ILE A 69 -11.05 -6.44 -7.74
CA ILE A 69 -11.57 -5.51 -8.76
C ILE A 69 -10.40 -5.01 -9.61
N LEU A 70 -10.55 -5.14 -10.92
CA LEU A 70 -9.58 -4.70 -11.92
C LEU A 70 -10.21 -3.71 -12.90
N ARG A 71 -9.48 -2.65 -13.21
CA ARG A 71 -9.81 -1.78 -14.35
C ARG A 71 -9.50 -2.50 -15.66
N ARG A 72 -10.40 -2.38 -16.64
CA ARG A 72 -10.15 -2.90 -17.99
C ARG A 72 -8.98 -2.16 -18.63
N SER A 73 -8.01 -2.89 -19.18
CA SER A 73 -6.86 -2.37 -19.94
C SER A 73 -6.80 -3.00 -21.32
N SER A 74 -6.29 -2.26 -22.31
CA SER A 74 -6.02 -2.77 -23.67
C SER A 74 -4.74 -3.58 -23.76
N THR A 75 -3.88 -3.55 -22.73
CA THR A 75 -2.66 -4.34 -22.60
C THR A 75 -2.72 -5.25 -21.38
N PHE A 76 -2.02 -6.40 -21.42
CA PHE A 76 -1.85 -7.28 -20.27
C PHE A 76 -1.16 -6.52 -19.13
N ASN A 77 -1.91 -6.24 -18.07
CA ASN A 77 -1.48 -5.46 -16.89
C ASN A 77 -1.41 -6.31 -15.62
N THR A 78 -1.42 -7.63 -15.78
CA THR A 78 -1.54 -8.62 -14.72
C THR A 78 -0.22 -9.27 -14.31
N GLY A 79 0.91 -8.89 -14.94
CA GLY A 79 2.25 -9.49 -14.82
C GLY A 79 2.73 -9.98 -13.44
N ARG A 80 2.25 -9.39 -12.34
CA ARG A 80 2.62 -9.76 -10.96
C ARG A 80 1.65 -10.68 -10.24
N ILE A 81 0.41 -10.82 -10.71
CA ILE A 81 -0.56 -11.81 -10.19
C ILE A 81 -0.73 -12.98 -11.16
N GLU A 82 -0.05 -12.95 -12.33
CA GLU A 82 -0.10 -14.04 -13.30
C GLU A 82 0.24 -15.39 -12.68
N HIS A 83 1.18 -15.43 -11.73
CA HIS A 83 1.48 -16.68 -11.04
C HIS A 83 0.30 -17.20 -10.20
N LEU A 84 -0.59 -16.32 -9.72
CA LEU A 84 -1.77 -16.66 -8.91
C LEU A 84 -3.00 -17.07 -9.73
N TYR A 85 -3.08 -16.75 -11.04
CA TYR A 85 -4.25 -17.12 -11.85
C TYR A 85 -3.95 -17.71 -13.24
N LEU A 86 -2.78 -17.47 -13.85
CA LEU A 86 -2.42 -18.00 -15.18
C LEU A 86 -1.75 -19.37 -15.12
N GLN A 87 -0.88 -19.66 -14.13
CA GLN A 87 -0.13 -20.93 -14.15
C GLN A 87 -1.02 -22.16 -14.04
N GLU A 88 -2.14 -22.08 -13.31
CA GLU A 88 -3.09 -23.18 -13.20
C GLU A 88 -4.17 -23.15 -14.29
N TRP A 89 -4.67 -21.99 -14.69
CA TRP A 89 -5.74 -21.88 -15.70
C TRP A 89 -5.29 -22.24 -17.12
N VAL A 90 -4.04 -21.93 -17.49
CA VAL A 90 -3.47 -22.33 -18.79
C VAL A 90 -3.22 -23.85 -18.85
N ARG A 91 -3.03 -24.49 -17.69
CA ARG A 91 -2.78 -25.95 -17.60
C ARG A 91 -4.07 -26.75 -17.50
N ASP A 92 -5.09 -26.24 -16.80
CA ASP A 92 -6.40 -26.90 -16.68
C ASP A 92 -7.51 -25.88 -16.33
N GLN A 93 -8.42 -25.64 -17.28
CA GLN A 93 -9.56 -24.73 -17.09
C GLN A 93 -10.59 -25.23 -16.06
N LYS A 94 -10.50 -26.49 -15.61
CA LYS A 94 -11.41 -27.08 -14.60
C LYS A 94 -10.91 -26.94 -13.17
N LYS A 95 -9.68 -26.46 -12.94
CA LYS A 95 -9.21 -26.15 -11.58
C LYS A 95 -9.87 -24.86 -11.06
N PRO A 96 -10.27 -24.81 -9.77
CA PRO A 96 -10.81 -23.60 -9.17
C PRO A 96 -9.74 -22.50 -9.20
N ARG A 97 -10.14 -21.28 -9.58
CA ARG A 97 -9.25 -20.11 -9.54
C ARG A 97 -8.89 -19.83 -8.09
N ALA A 98 -7.61 -19.56 -7.82
CA ALA A 98 -7.20 -19.07 -6.51
C ALA A 98 -7.85 -17.70 -6.22
N ILE A 99 -7.92 -16.83 -7.23
CA ILE A 99 -8.50 -15.48 -7.13
C ILE A 99 -9.55 -15.26 -8.20
N ASN A 100 -10.69 -14.69 -7.82
CA ASN A 100 -11.79 -14.31 -8.70
C ASN A 100 -11.69 -12.82 -9.08
N LEU A 101 -11.40 -12.53 -10.34
CA LEU A 101 -11.20 -11.16 -10.82
C LEU A 101 -12.45 -10.61 -11.52
N HIS A 102 -12.80 -9.37 -11.19
CA HIS A 102 -13.98 -8.66 -11.68
C HIS A 102 -13.62 -7.34 -12.31
N TYR A 103 -14.23 -7.00 -13.45
CA TYR A 103 -14.03 -5.68 -14.05
C TYR A 103 -14.89 -4.61 -13.38
N GLY A 104 -14.24 -3.59 -12.83
CA GLY A 104 -14.87 -2.44 -12.19
C GLY A 104 -13.89 -1.28 -11.98
N ASP A 105 -14.41 -0.13 -11.57
CA ASP A 105 -13.62 1.08 -11.34
C ASP A 105 -14.18 1.87 -10.14
N MET A 106 -13.29 2.48 -9.37
CA MET A 106 -13.66 3.38 -8.26
C MET A 106 -14.38 4.64 -8.74
N THR A 107 -14.29 4.96 -10.03
CA THR A 107 -15.04 6.05 -10.64
C THR A 107 -16.45 5.64 -11.13
N ASP A 108 -16.81 4.35 -11.06
CA ASP A 108 -18.09 3.82 -11.54
C ASP A 108 -18.89 3.13 -10.42
N SER A 109 -19.83 3.87 -9.84
CA SER A 109 -20.74 3.38 -8.81
C SER A 109 -21.52 2.13 -9.21
N SER A 110 -21.92 2.02 -10.48
CA SER A 110 -22.74 0.89 -10.95
C SER A 110 -21.94 -0.40 -10.94
N SER A 111 -20.66 -0.32 -11.33
CA SER A 111 -19.75 -1.47 -11.26
C SER A 111 -19.54 -1.94 -9.82
N LEU A 112 -19.33 -1.02 -8.88
CA LEU A 112 -19.12 -1.34 -7.48
C LEU A 112 -20.36 -1.97 -6.85
N ILE A 113 -21.54 -1.38 -7.05
CA ILE A 113 -22.81 -1.91 -6.54
C ILE A 113 -23.06 -3.32 -7.08
N ARG A 114 -22.87 -3.53 -8.38
CA ARG A 114 -23.06 -4.85 -9.01
C ARG A 114 -22.09 -5.88 -8.41
N ILE A 115 -20.80 -5.58 -8.38
CA ILE A 115 -19.76 -6.50 -7.89
C ILE A 115 -19.98 -6.84 -6.42
N ILE A 116 -20.20 -5.84 -5.56
CA ILE A 116 -20.46 -6.07 -4.13
C ILE A 116 -21.78 -6.82 -3.94
N GLY A 117 -22.80 -6.53 -4.75
CA GLY A 117 -24.09 -7.22 -4.73
C GLY A 117 -24.00 -8.70 -5.10
N GLU A 118 -23.20 -9.05 -6.10
CA GLU A 118 -22.94 -10.43 -6.52
C GLU A 118 -22.10 -11.21 -5.50
N ILE A 119 -21.08 -10.55 -4.92
CA ILE A 119 -20.10 -11.19 -4.04
C ILE A 119 -20.59 -11.28 -2.58
N GLN A 120 -21.33 -10.27 -2.11
CA GLN A 120 -21.76 -10.13 -0.71
C GLN A 120 -20.59 -10.30 0.29
N PRO A 121 -19.49 -9.52 0.20
CA PRO A 121 -18.26 -9.77 0.93
C PRO A 121 -18.38 -9.57 2.45
N ASP A 122 -17.61 -10.35 3.23
CA ASP A 122 -17.49 -10.18 4.68
C ASP A 122 -16.41 -9.15 5.03
N GLU A 123 -15.37 -9.06 4.20
CA GLU A 123 -14.28 -8.09 4.35
C GLU A 123 -14.01 -7.38 3.01
N ILE A 124 -13.91 -6.05 3.03
CA ILE A 124 -13.50 -5.24 1.89
C ILE A 124 -12.24 -4.48 2.26
N TYR A 125 -11.21 -4.59 1.42
CA TYR A 125 -9.95 -3.84 1.53
C TYR A 125 -9.89 -2.84 0.39
N ASN A 126 -10.22 -1.57 0.67
CA ASN A 126 -10.13 -0.49 -0.30
C ASN A 126 -8.69 0.00 -0.41
N LEU A 127 -7.91 -0.68 -1.26
CA LEU A 127 -6.52 -0.35 -1.55
C LEU A 127 -6.38 0.52 -2.81
N ALA A 128 -7.44 0.63 -3.62
CA ALA A 128 -7.41 1.31 -4.91
C ALA A 128 -7.17 2.81 -4.73
N ALA A 129 -6.21 3.33 -5.48
CA ALA A 129 -5.88 4.75 -5.51
C ALA A 129 -5.04 5.12 -6.73
N GLN A 130 -5.14 6.36 -7.17
CA GLN A 130 -4.04 7.06 -7.83
C GLN A 130 -2.98 7.37 -6.76
N SER A 131 -2.14 6.38 -6.45
CA SER A 131 -1.27 6.41 -5.27
C SER A 131 0.03 7.24 -5.40
N HIS A 132 0.31 7.87 -6.54
CA HIS A 132 1.57 8.57 -6.76
C HIS A 132 1.44 10.06 -6.47
N VAL A 133 2.04 10.50 -5.35
CA VAL A 133 1.95 11.89 -4.84
C VAL A 133 2.32 12.92 -5.90
N LYS A 134 3.42 12.73 -6.63
CA LYS A 134 3.84 13.70 -7.66
C LYS A 134 2.84 13.76 -8.83
N VAL A 135 2.28 12.63 -9.26
CA VAL A 135 1.33 12.56 -10.38
C VAL A 135 0.00 13.20 -9.99
N SER A 136 -0.34 13.23 -8.69
CA SER A 136 -1.56 13.89 -8.22
C SER A 136 -1.59 15.40 -8.50
N PHE A 137 -0.44 16.04 -8.70
CA PHE A 137 -0.38 17.44 -9.14
C PHE A 137 -0.69 17.60 -10.62
N ASP A 138 -0.40 16.58 -11.43
CA ASP A 138 -0.65 16.60 -12.87
C ASP A 138 -2.10 16.20 -13.19
N VAL A 139 -2.68 15.28 -12.41
CA VAL A 139 -4.07 14.79 -12.56
C VAL A 139 -4.89 14.91 -11.25
N PRO A 140 -5.05 16.13 -10.70
CA PRO A 140 -5.68 16.33 -9.39
C PRO A 140 -7.16 15.95 -9.36
N GLU A 141 -7.93 16.27 -10.41
CA GLU A 141 -9.35 15.92 -10.50
C GLU A 141 -9.56 14.41 -10.48
N TYR A 142 -8.80 13.69 -11.29
CA TYR A 142 -8.84 12.24 -11.32
C TYR A 142 -8.43 11.62 -9.97
N THR A 143 -7.42 12.19 -9.32
CA THR A 143 -6.98 11.74 -7.99
C THR A 143 -8.10 11.92 -6.97
N ALA A 144 -8.80 13.06 -6.97
CA ALA A 144 -9.95 13.26 -6.10
C ALA A 144 -11.10 12.28 -6.43
N GLU A 145 -11.38 12.07 -7.70
CA GLU A 145 -12.46 11.20 -8.15
C GLU A 145 -12.26 9.74 -7.70
N ALA A 146 -11.03 9.22 -7.82
CA ALA A 146 -10.69 7.86 -7.44
C ALA A 146 -10.48 7.70 -5.93
N ASP A 147 -9.70 8.58 -5.29
CA ASP A 147 -9.22 8.37 -3.92
C ASP A 147 -10.20 8.92 -2.86
N ALA A 148 -10.94 9.98 -3.19
CA ALA A 148 -11.94 10.58 -2.33
C ALA A 148 -13.35 10.05 -2.63
N ILE A 149 -13.89 10.40 -3.80
CA ILE A 149 -15.28 10.05 -4.15
C ILE A 149 -15.44 8.54 -4.35
N GLY A 150 -14.43 7.84 -4.87
CA GLY A 150 -14.43 6.38 -4.93
C GLY A 150 -14.63 5.72 -3.56
N THR A 151 -14.00 6.25 -2.50
CA THR A 151 -14.20 5.74 -1.12
C THR A 151 -15.67 5.90 -0.70
N LEU A 152 -16.28 7.06 -0.97
CA LEU A 152 -17.71 7.28 -0.72
C LEU A 152 -18.58 6.27 -1.48
N ARG A 153 -18.31 6.06 -2.78
CA ARG A 153 -19.09 5.12 -3.60
C ARG A 153 -19.07 3.70 -3.06
N LEU A 154 -17.91 3.25 -2.58
CA LEU A 154 -17.75 1.93 -2.00
C LEU A 154 -18.54 1.78 -0.70
N LEU A 155 -18.44 2.75 0.21
CA LEU A 155 -19.22 2.78 1.45
C LEU A 155 -20.72 2.80 1.18
N GLU A 156 -21.14 3.64 0.24
CA GLU A 156 -22.54 3.79 -0.13
C GLU A 156 -23.09 2.54 -0.84
N ALA A 157 -22.28 1.85 -1.65
CA ALA A 157 -22.68 0.59 -2.26
C ALA A 157 -22.99 -0.48 -1.20
N VAL A 158 -22.14 -0.62 -0.18
CA VAL A 158 -22.39 -1.54 0.95
C VAL A 158 -23.68 -1.16 1.69
N ARG A 159 -23.91 0.13 1.92
CA ARG A 159 -25.12 0.64 2.57
C ARG A 159 -26.39 0.38 1.75
N MET A 160 -26.36 0.70 0.45
CA MET A 160 -27.49 0.48 -0.46
C MET A 160 -27.90 -0.99 -0.58
N LEU A 161 -26.94 -1.90 -0.41
CA LEU A 161 -27.16 -3.35 -0.45
C LEU A 161 -27.61 -3.94 0.89
N GLY A 162 -27.72 -3.14 1.96
CA GLY A 162 -28.12 -3.60 3.29
C GLY A 162 -27.05 -4.45 3.99
N LEU A 163 -25.78 -4.23 3.65
CA LEU A 163 -24.65 -5.03 4.13
C LEU A 163 -23.91 -4.41 5.34
N GLU A 164 -24.44 -3.35 5.94
CA GLU A 164 -23.79 -2.55 6.99
C GLU A 164 -23.40 -3.35 8.23
N LYS A 165 -24.19 -4.38 8.55
CA LYS A 165 -23.98 -5.26 9.71
C LYS A 165 -23.16 -6.51 9.40
N LYS A 166 -22.90 -6.78 8.12
CA LYS A 166 -22.16 -7.96 7.65
C LYS A 166 -20.72 -7.59 7.30
N THR A 167 -20.57 -6.58 6.45
CA THR A 167 -19.31 -6.29 5.79
C THR A 167 -18.43 -5.37 6.63
N LYS A 168 -17.21 -5.82 6.91
CA LYS A 168 -16.14 -5.00 7.49
C LYS A 168 -15.32 -4.34 6.39
N ILE A 169 -15.01 -3.06 6.53
CA ILE A 169 -14.34 -2.26 5.50
C ILE A 169 -13.06 -1.66 6.05
N TYR A 170 -11.94 -1.99 5.42
CA TYR A 170 -10.65 -1.35 5.60
C TYR A 170 -10.43 -0.28 4.54
N GLN A 171 -10.17 0.95 4.97
CA GLN A 171 -9.73 2.05 4.13
C GLN A 171 -8.22 2.21 4.25
N ALA A 172 -7.50 2.13 3.11
CA ALA A 172 -6.09 2.48 3.02
C ALA A 172 -5.91 4.00 3.16
N SER A 173 -5.79 4.46 4.40
CA SER A 173 -5.27 5.80 4.74
C SER A 173 -3.75 5.79 4.74
N THR A 174 -3.11 6.92 5.04
CA THR A 174 -1.66 7.10 4.80
C THR A 174 -1.04 8.12 5.73
N SER A 175 0.25 7.97 6.03
CA SER A 175 1.04 9.00 6.71
C SER A 175 1.11 10.34 5.95
N GLU A 176 0.81 10.37 4.65
CA GLU A 176 0.71 11.63 3.87
C GLU A 176 -0.39 12.57 4.38
N LEU A 177 -1.32 12.08 5.21
CA LEU A 177 -2.26 12.92 5.97
C LEU A 177 -1.55 13.88 6.93
N PHE A 178 -0.36 13.51 7.42
CA PHE A 178 0.46 14.30 8.35
C PHE A 178 1.54 15.15 7.67
N ALA A 179 1.53 15.27 6.33
CA ALA A 179 2.67 15.74 5.54
C ALA A 179 3.44 16.95 6.12
N LEU A 180 2.77 18.05 6.47
CA LEU A 180 3.38 19.08 7.32
C LEU A 180 3.21 18.72 8.78
N VAL A 181 4.18 17.99 9.30
CA VAL A 181 4.14 17.36 10.62
C VAL A 181 3.89 18.39 11.73
N GLN A 182 2.87 18.12 12.56
CA GLN A 182 2.52 18.93 13.73
C GLN A 182 3.07 18.35 15.05
N GLU A 183 3.30 17.03 15.11
CA GLU A 183 3.81 16.30 16.28
C GLU A 183 4.80 15.21 15.84
N VAL A 184 5.81 14.89 16.67
CA VAL A 184 6.78 13.81 16.40
C VAL A 184 6.96 12.97 17.68
N PRO A 185 6.77 11.63 17.63
CA PRO A 185 6.22 10.86 16.52
C PRO A 185 4.73 11.18 16.29
N GLN A 186 4.22 10.90 15.09
CA GLN A 186 2.79 11.05 14.80
C GLN A 186 2.01 9.85 15.35
N LYS A 187 0.79 10.11 15.79
CA LYS A 187 -0.16 9.13 16.34
C LYS A 187 -1.57 9.42 15.83
N GLU A 188 -2.55 8.60 16.20
CA GLU A 188 -3.94 8.67 15.75
C GLU A 188 -4.61 10.02 16.06
N THR A 189 -4.12 10.73 17.09
CA THR A 189 -4.63 12.05 17.50
C THR A 189 -3.88 13.23 16.88
N THR A 190 -2.77 12.98 16.17
CA THR A 190 -1.97 14.05 15.58
C THR A 190 -2.79 14.79 14.53
N PRO A 191 -2.81 16.14 14.52
CA PRO A 191 -3.56 16.89 13.53
C PRO A 191 -3.06 16.64 12.10
N PHE A 192 -3.99 16.44 11.17
CA PHE A 192 -3.67 16.29 9.76
C PHE A 192 -3.30 17.63 9.11
N TYR A 193 -2.31 17.61 8.21
CA TYR A 193 -1.90 18.73 7.38
C TYR A 193 -1.39 18.22 6.02
N PRO A 194 -2.29 17.85 5.10
CA PRO A 194 -1.88 17.34 3.79
C PRO A 194 -1.18 18.41 2.94
N ARG A 195 -0.25 17.99 2.08
CA ARG A 195 0.57 18.88 1.23
C ARG A 195 0.53 18.54 -0.26
N SER A 196 -0.46 17.76 -0.68
CA SER A 196 -0.67 17.35 -2.08
C SER A 196 -2.15 17.08 -2.38
N PRO A 197 -2.58 17.13 -3.66
CA PRO A 197 -3.93 16.69 -4.04
C PRO A 197 -4.24 15.26 -3.60
N TYR A 198 -3.26 14.35 -3.67
CA TYR A 198 -3.37 13.00 -3.10
C TYR A 198 -3.67 13.01 -1.59
N GLY A 199 -2.90 13.76 -0.80
CA GLY A 199 -3.10 13.86 0.64
C GLY A 199 -4.45 14.44 1.02
N VAL A 200 -4.93 15.45 0.27
CA VAL A 200 -6.26 16.05 0.47
C VAL A 200 -7.36 15.05 0.10
N ALA A 201 -7.23 14.32 -1.01
CA ALA A 201 -8.21 13.30 -1.41
C ALA A 201 -8.28 12.15 -0.39
N LYS A 202 -7.13 11.66 0.08
CA LYS A 202 -7.06 10.66 1.15
C LYS A 202 -7.61 11.18 2.48
N GLN A 203 -7.47 12.47 2.77
CA GLN A 203 -8.08 13.08 3.96
C GLN A 203 -9.61 13.04 3.89
N TYR A 204 -10.21 13.31 2.72
CA TYR A 204 -11.64 13.07 2.53
C TYR A 204 -11.99 11.60 2.76
N GLY A 205 -11.26 10.67 2.15
CA GLY A 205 -11.45 9.22 2.31
C GLY A 205 -11.41 8.79 3.79
N PHE A 206 -10.49 9.35 4.57
CA PHE A 206 -10.41 9.12 6.01
C PHE A 206 -11.69 9.56 6.74
N TRP A 207 -12.11 10.81 6.51
CA TRP A 207 -13.24 11.41 7.21
C TRP A 207 -14.58 10.80 6.81
N ILE A 208 -14.77 10.46 5.54
CA ILE A 208 -16.02 9.83 5.08
C ILE A 208 -16.16 8.42 5.67
N THR A 209 -15.07 7.64 5.74
CA THR A 209 -15.04 6.34 6.44
C THR A 209 -15.41 6.48 7.91
N LYS A 210 -14.82 7.46 8.61
CA LYS A 210 -15.15 7.76 10.02
C LYS A 210 -16.64 8.14 10.17
N ASN A 211 -17.15 9.00 9.29
CA ASN A 211 -18.54 9.43 9.33
C ASN A 211 -19.51 8.27 9.11
N TYR A 212 -19.23 7.36 8.17
CA TYR A 212 -20.10 6.19 7.93
C TYR A 212 -20.10 5.21 9.11
N ARG A 213 -18.96 5.02 9.77
CA ARG A 213 -18.88 4.29 11.04
C ARG A 213 -19.75 4.93 12.11
N GLU A 214 -19.67 6.24 12.31
CA GLU A 214 -20.36 6.96 13.38
C GLU A 214 -21.87 7.15 13.11
N ALA A 215 -22.24 7.45 11.86
CA ALA A 215 -23.62 7.75 11.48
C ALA A 215 -24.46 6.49 11.22
N TYR A 216 -23.87 5.43 10.68
CA TYR A 216 -24.59 4.21 10.28
C TYR A 216 -24.20 2.96 11.09
N GLY A 217 -23.23 3.07 12.00
CA GLY A 217 -22.76 1.92 12.79
C GLY A 217 -22.03 0.87 11.96
N MET A 218 -21.53 1.22 10.78
CA MET A 218 -20.77 0.31 9.93
C MET A 218 -19.41 -0.02 10.56
N TYR A 219 -18.95 -1.27 10.41
CA TYR A 219 -17.56 -1.62 10.72
C TYR A 219 -16.66 -1.07 9.60
N ALA A 220 -16.29 0.20 9.68
CA ALA A 220 -15.44 0.88 8.71
C ALA A 220 -14.25 1.55 9.41
N VAL A 221 -13.03 1.19 9.02
CA VAL A 221 -11.80 1.59 9.73
C VAL A 221 -10.74 2.12 8.79
N ASN A 222 -9.93 3.04 9.31
CA ASN A 222 -8.79 3.59 8.61
C ASN A 222 -7.52 2.99 9.19
N GLY A 223 -6.70 2.36 8.36
CA GLY A 223 -5.29 2.11 8.68
C GLY A 223 -4.45 3.28 8.18
N ILE A 224 -3.79 4.00 9.08
CA ILE A 224 -2.87 5.08 8.73
C ILE A 224 -1.47 4.47 8.62
N LEU A 225 -1.16 3.94 7.43
CA LEU A 225 0.11 3.27 7.19
C LEU A 225 1.18 4.27 6.77
N PHE A 226 2.34 4.16 7.41
CA PHE A 226 3.57 4.82 6.98
C PHE A 226 4.17 4.13 5.76
N ASN A 227 5.25 4.69 5.20
CA ASN A 227 5.85 4.14 3.99
C ASN A 227 6.29 2.71 4.23
N HIS A 228 5.97 1.84 3.28
CA HIS A 228 6.34 0.44 3.33
C HIS A 228 6.69 -0.01 1.92
N GLU A 229 7.74 -0.82 1.86
CA GLU A 229 8.51 -1.02 0.63
C GLU A 229 8.76 -2.51 0.42
N SER A 230 9.10 -2.88 -0.82
CA SER A 230 9.53 -4.23 -1.14
C SER A 230 10.18 -4.40 -2.51
N GLU A 231 10.60 -5.63 -2.80
CA GLU A 231 11.00 -6.09 -4.13
C GLU A 231 9.89 -6.04 -5.19
N ARG A 232 8.64 -5.71 -4.80
CA ARG A 232 7.51 -5.46 -5.70
C ARG A 232 7.09 -3.99 -5.74
N ARG A 233 7.80 -3.09 -5.07
CA ARG A 233 7.51 -1.66 -5.14
C ARG A 233 7.51 -1.12 -6.58
N GLY A 234 6.64 -0.17 -6.89
CA GLY A 234 6.62 0.50 -8.20
C GLY A 234 7.94 1.23 -8.47
N GLU A 235 8.44 1.18 -9.71
CA GLU A 235 9.80 1.64 -10.07
C GLU A 235 9.99 3.16 -9.93
N THR A 236 8.91 3.93 -9.94
CA THR A 236 8.94 5.40 -9.78
C THR A 236 9.05 5.84 -8.32
N PHE A 237 8.80 4.96 -7.35
CA PHE A 237 8.98 5.27 -5.93
C PHE A 237 10.48 5.30 -5.58
N VAL A 238 10.87 6.24 -4.72
CA VAL A 238 12.28 6.59 -4.47
C VAL A 238 13.16 5.39 -4.10
N THR A 239 12.69 4.50 -3.24
CA THR A 239 13.40 3.30 -2.77
C THR A 239 13.68 2.32 -3.92
N ARG A 240 12.69 2.08 -4.78
CA ARG A 240 12.82 1.18 -5.91
C ARG A 240 13.64 1.80 -7.03
N LYS A 241 13.46 3.10 -7.29
CA LYS A 241 14.29 3.88 -8.21
C LYS A 241 15.76 3.77 -7.83
N ILE A 242 16.09 3.95 -6.55
CA ILE A 242 17.45 3.85 -6.01
C ILE A 242 18.01 2.43 -6.21
N THR A 243 17.30 1.39 -5.76
CA THR A 243 17.81 0.02 -5.80
C THR A 243 17.98 -0.49 -7.24
N LEU A 244 17.07 -0.16 -8.16
CA LEU A 244 17.22 -0.50 -9.58
C LEU A 244 18.39 0.24 -10.21
N ALA A 245 18.56 1.54 -9.93
CA ALA A 245 19.67 2.31 -10.46
C ALA A 245 21.02 1.84 -9.92
N ALA A 246 21.14 1.55 -8.62
CA ALA A 246 22.35 1.00 -8.02
C ALA A 246 22.76 -0.31 -8.71
N ALA A 247 21.81 -1.22 -8.93
CA ALA A 247 22.05 -2.47 -9.65
C ALA A 247 22.40 -2.27 -11.14
N ALA A 248 21.76 -1.30 -11.82
CA ALA A 248 22.03 -0.99 -13.21
C ALA A 248 23.42 -0.34 -13.40
N ILE A 249 23.79 0.59 -12.52
CA ILE A 249 25.09 1.26 -12.51
C ILE A 249 26.21 0.25 -12.23
N ALA A 250 26.04 -0.63 -11.23
CA ALA A 250 26.99 -1.71 -10.95
C ALA A 250 27.21 -2.66 -12.15
N LYS A 251 26.20 -2.81 -13.01
CA LYS A 251 26.26 -3.61 -14.25
C LYS A 251 26.65 -2.80 -15.49
N GLY A 252 27.02 -1.52 -15.34
CA GLY A 252 27.40 -0.65 -16.47
C GLY A 252 26.26 -0.36 -17.46
N LYS A 253 24.99 -0.50 -17.03
CA LYS A 253 23.80 -0.26 -17.87
C LYS A 253 23.21 1.14 -17.71
N GLN A 254 23.65 1.88 -16.70
CA GLN A 254 23.20 3.22 -16.37
C GLN A 254 24.41 4.00 -15.83
N ASP A 255 24.53 5.28 -16.19
CA ASP A 255 25.67 6.10 -15.77
C ASP A 255 25.43 6.83 -14.45
N LYS A 256 24.22 7.35 -14.25
CA LYS A 256 23.86 8.18 -13.10
C LYS A 256 22.42 7.96 -12.66
N LEU A 257 22.15 8.22 -11.38
CA LEU A 257 20.84 8.31 -10.77
C LEU A 257 20.53 9.78 -10.42
N TYR A 258 19.40 10.29 -10.89
CA TYR A 258 18.89 11.61 -10.51
C TYR A 258 17.81 11.48 -9.44
N LEU A 259 17.90 12.27 -8.37
CA LEU A 259 16.95 12.29 -7.25
C LEU A 259 16.55 13.72 -6.91
N GLY A 260 15.44 13.91 -6.21
CA GLY A 260 15.11 15.22 -5.64
C GLY A 260 15.76 15.40 -4.27
N ASN A 261 14.96 15.81 -3.28
CA ASN A 261 15.42 16.07 -1.91
C ASN A 261 16.02 14.84 -1.20
N LEU A 262 17.35 14.79 -1.07
CA LEU A 262 18.09 13.73 -0.37
C LEU A 262 17.95 13.78 1.15
N SER A 263 17.61 14.95 1.70
CA SER A 263 17.42 15.17 3.14
C SER A 263 16.01 14.81 3.62
N ALA A 264 15.11 14.42 2.70
CA ALA A 264 13.78 13.95 3.06
C ALA A 264 13.89 12.71 3.97
N ARG A 265 13.24 12.77 5.14
CA ARG A 265 13.17 11.66 6.10
C ARG A 265 11.87 10.89 5.96
N ARG A 266 11.95 9.56 6.03
CA ARG A 266 10.80 8.67 5.99
C ARG A 266 11.01 7.50 6.94
N ASP A 267 9.89 7.01 7.47
CA ASP A 267 9.78 5.75 8.17
C ASP A 267 9.41 4.68 7.14
N TRP A 268 10.32 3.74 6.87
CA TRP A 268 10.18 2.71 5.84
C TRP A 268 10.11 1.32 6.46
N GLY A 269 8.90 0.74 6.46
CA GLY A 269 8.68 -0.66 6.83
C GLY A 269 8.71 -1.63 5.66
N TYR A 270 8.56 -2.93 5.95
CA TYR A 270 8.42 -3.96 4.93
C TYR A 270 6.94 -4.24 4.63
N ALA A 271 6.55 -4.17 3.35
CA ALA A 271 5.13 -4.22 2.97
C ALA A 271 4.42 -5.55 3.35
N LYS A 272 5.15 -6.64 3.60
CA LYS A 272 4.57 -7.93 4.01
C LYS A 272 4.02 -7.85 5.43
N ASP A 273 4.73 -7.18 6.32
CA ASP A 273 4.31 -6.98 7.71
C ASP A 273 3.07 -6.09 7.75
N TYR A 274 3.03 -5.05 6.91
CA TYR A 274 1.94 -4.08 6.87
C TYR A 274 0.63 -4.73 6.39
N VAL A 275 0.70 -5.65 5.43
CA VAL A 275 -0.44 -6.44 4.95
C VAL A 275 -1.07 -7.29 6.05
N GLU A 276 -0.26 -7.92 6.91
CA GLU A 276 -0.77 -8.63 8.10
C GLU A 276 -1.49 -7.65 9.05
N CYS A 277 -0.94 -6.44 9.23
CA CYS A 277 -1.56 -5.41 10.05
C CYS A 277 -2.93 -4.98 9.50
N MET A 278 -3.07 -4.81 8.17
CA MET A 278 -4.36 -4.48 7.54
C MET A 278 -5.44 -5.52 7.90
N TRP A 279 -5.08 -6.81 7.84
CA TRP A 279 -5.99 -7.88 8.20
C TRP A 279 -6.34 -7.86 9.70
N LEU A 280 -5.34 -7.72 10.57
CA LEU A 280 -5.54 -7.64 12.02
C LEU A 280 -6.46 -6.50 12.44
N ILE A 281 -6.39 -5.35 11.75
CA ILE A 281 -7.29 -4.21 11.95
C ILE A 281 -8.78 -4.60 11.78
N LEU A 282 -9.11 -5.46 10.81
CA LEU A 282 -10.49 -5.94 10.64
C LEU A 282 -10.88 -7.05 11.62
N GLN A 283 -9.91 -7.71 12.26
CA GLN A 283 -10.18 -8.73 13.27
C GLN A 283 -10.50 -8.13 14.64
N ASN A 284 -10.12 -6.86 14.88
CA ASN A 284 -10.42 -6.19 16.13
C ASN A 284 -11.95 -6.20 16.45
N PRO A 285 -12.38 -6.33 17.71
CA PRO A 285 -13.81 -6.32 18.04
C PRO A 285 -14.49 -4.99 17.74
N THR A 286 -13.75 -3.88 17.81
CA THR A 286 -14.27 -2.52 17.63
C THR A 286 -13.59 -1.81 16.46
N PRO A 287 -14.33 -1.03 15.66
CA PRO A 287 -13.75 -0.35 14.50
C PRO A 287 -12.98 0.91 14.92
N VAL A 288 -11.71 0.75 15.31
CA VAL A 288 -10.82 1.85 15.70
C VAL A 288 -9.76 2.14 14.62
N VAL A 289 -9.14 3.32 14.71
CA VAL A 289 -8.08 3.76 13.79
C VAL A 289 -6.73 3.34 14.38
N PHE A 290 -5.80 2.91 13.51
CA PHE A 290 -4.44 2.55 13.91
C PHE A 290 -3.41 3.24 13.03
N VAL A 291 -2.36 3.79 13.65
CA VAL A 291 -1.12 4.20 12.97
C VAL A 291 -0.16 3.02 12.92
N ILE A 292 0.30 2.66 11.73
CA ILE A 292 1.25 1.54 11.52
C ILE A 292 2.56 2.09 10.95
N ALA A 293 3.64 1.98 11.73
CA ALA A 293 4.95 2.55 11.44
C ALA A 293 6.08 1.73 12.10
N THR A 294 7.33 1.90 11.62
CA THR A 294 8.51 1.31 12.27
C THR A 294 9.00 2.12 13.47
N GLY A 295 8.63 3.39 13.57
CA GLY A 295 9.16 4.34 14.56
C GLY A 295 10.58 4.84 14.25
N GLU A 296 11.20 4.38 13.15
CA GLU A 296 12.57 4.73 12.77
C GLU A 296 12.56 5.54 11.47
N MET A 297 13.19 6.72 11.48
CA MET A 297 13.26 7.59 10.31
C MET A 297 14.66 7.61 9.70
N HIS A 298 14.72 7.40 8.38
CA HIS A 298 15.96 7.46 7.60
C HIS A 298 15.85 8.50 6.49
N THR A 299 16.99 9.09 6.13
CA THR A 299 17.05 10.02 4.99
C THR A 299 17.10 9.26 3.65
N VAL A 300 16.65 9.90 2.58
CA VAL A 300 16.84 9.39 1.20
C VAL A 300 18.33 9.18 0.91
N ARG A 301 19.20 10.05 1.44
CA ARG A 301 20.66 9.88 1.39
C ARG A 301 21.12 8.57 2.01
N GLU A 302 20.74 8.30 3.27
CA GLU A 302 21.11 7.05 3.95
C GLU A 302 20.66 5.83 3.16
N PHE A 303 19.42 5.85 2.66
CA PHE A 303 18.90 4.78 1.83
C PHE A 303 19.75 4.58 0.56
N CYS A 304 20.14 5.66 -0.10
CA CYS A 304 21.00 5.64 -1.28
C CYS A 304 22.39 5.08 -0.96
N THR A 305 23.05 5.58 0.09
CA THR A 305 24.34 5.05 0.57
C THR A 305 24.28 3.54 0.78
N LEU A 306 23.25 3.07 1.49
CA LEU A 306 23.11 1.65 1.82
C LEU A 306 22.83 0.80 0.58
N ALA A 307 21.95 1.24 -0.32
CA ALA A 307 21.64 0.51 -1.55
C ALA A 307 22.85 0.38 -2.49
N PHE A 308 23.63 1.45 -2.67
CA PHE A 308 24.86 1.38 -3.48
C PHE A 308 25.92 0.50 -2.84
N ARG A 309 26.04 0.52 -1.51
CA ARG A 309 26.95 -0.37 -0.77
C ARG A 309 26.62 -1.85 -0.98
N GLU A 310 25.34 -2.22 -0.95
CA GLU A 310 24.90 -3.58 -1.29
C GLU A 310 25.22 -3.96 -2.74
N ALA A 311 25.29 -2.98 -3.65
CA ALA A 311 25.75 -3.17 -5.04
C ALA A 311 27.28 -3.15 -5.20
N GLY A 312 28.05 -3.09 -4.09
CA GLY A 312 29.52 -3.09 -4.09
C GLY A 312 30.17 -1.73 -4.38
N ILE A 313 29.39 -0.65 -4.38
CA ILE A 313 29.81 0.72 -4.67
C ILE A 313 29.78 1.53 -3.37
N GLU A 314 30.90 2.14 -2.99
CA GLU A 314 30.93 3.00 -1.82
C GLU A 314 30.77 4.46 -2.26
N LEU A 315 29.74 5.14 -1.74
CA LEU A 315 29.47 6.53 -2.05
C LEU A 315 30.03 7.45 -0.96
N ARG A 316 30.76 8.49 -1.38
CA ARG A 316 30.99 9.70 -0.57
C ARG A 316 30.10 10.83 -1.07
N TRP A 317 29.62 11.66 -0.15
CA TRP A 317 28.75 12.78 -0.48
C TRP A 317 29.54 14.09 -0.42
N GLU A 318 29.40 14.92 -1.46
CA GLU A 318 30.03 16.23 -1.56
C GLU A 318 29.01 17.27 -2.05
N GLY A 319 29.10 18.51 -1.57
CA GLY A 319 28.15 19.58 -1.86
C GLY A 319 26.94 19.57 -0.90
N GLU A 320 26.04 20.53 -1.09
CA GLU A 320 24.82 20.69 -0.28
C GLU A 320 23.64 21.10 -1.16
N GLY A 321 22.42 20.78 -0.73
CA GLY A 321 21.20 21.19 -1.44
C GLY A 321 21.13 20.61 -2.85
N LEU A 322 20.98 21.49 -3.85
CA LEU A 322 20.91 21.10 -5.27
C LEU A 322 22.29 20.73 -5.85
N ASP A 323 23.37 21.18 -5.25
CA ASP A 323 24.74 20.91 -5.72
C ASP A 323 25.30 19.60 -5.14
N GLU A 324 24.52 18.91 -4.31
CA GLU A 324 24.95 17.71 -3.61
C GLU A 324 25.02 16.49 -4.53
N LYS A 325 26.10 15.73 -4.40
CA LYS A 325 26.45 14.61 -5.28
C LYS A 325 26.91 13.40 -4.51
N GLY A 326 26.52 12.22 -5.00
CA GLY A 326 27.07 10.93 -4.57
C GLY A 326 28.17 10.50 -5.53
N ILE A 327 29.41 10.44 -5.03
CA ILE A 327 30.62 10.12 -5.79
C ILE A 327 31.12 8.73 -5.37
N ASP A 328 31.39 7.86 -6.35
CA ASP A 328 32.04 6.58 -6.08
C ASP A 328 33.48 6.78 -5.62
N VAL A 329 33.79 6.28 -4.43
CA VAL A 329 35.11 6.39 -3.81
C VAL A 329 36.19 5.71 -4.66
N LYS A 330 35.88 4.61 -5.36
CA LYS A 330 36.86 3.85 -6.15
C LYS A 330 37.20 4.53 -7.47
N THR A 331 36.21 5.06 -8.17
CA THR A 331 36.38 5.58 -9.53
C THR A 331 36.43 7.10 -9.61
N GLY A 332 36.00 7.81 -8.56
CA GLY A 332 35.84 9.26 -8.57
C GLY A 332 34.68 9.75 -9.45
N ARG A 333 33.88 8.84 -10.02
CA ARG A 333 32.73 9.19 -10.86
C ARG A 333 31.56 9.67 -10.00
N VAL A 334 30.89 10.72 -10.45
CA VAL A 334 29.59 11.11 -9.89
C VAL A 334 28.53 10.12 -10.37
N LEU A 335 27.86 9.45 -9.43
CA LEU A 335 26.83 8.44 -9.72
C LEU A 335 25.43 8.88 -9.28
N VAL A 336 25.33 9.81 -8.33
CA VAL A 336 24.05 10.35 -7.86
C VAL A 336 24.09 11.87 -7.92
N GLU A 337 23.06 12.48 -8.50
CA GLU A 337 22.90 13.94 -8.59
C GLU A 337 21.48 14.34 -8.17
N VAL A 338 21.36 15.58 -7.66
CA VAL A 338 20.08 16.19 -7.33
C VAL A 338 19.51 16.93 -8.56
N ASP A 339 18.21 16.76 -8.83
CA ASP A 339 17.42 17.38 -9.91
C ASP A 339 16.18 18.09 -9.35
#